data_AF-A0A2G1WZ99-F1
#
_entry.id   AF-A0A2G1WZ99-F1
#
_cell.length_a   1.000
_cell.length_b   1.000
_cell.length_c   1.000
_cell.angle_alpha   90.00
_cell.angle_beta   90.00
_cell.angle_gamma   90.00
#
_symmetry.space_group_name_H-M   'P 1'
#
loop_
_entity.id
_entity.type
_entity.pdbx_description
1 polymer ?
#
loop_
_entity_poly.entity_id
_entity_poly.type
_entity_poly.pdbx_seq_one_letter_code
_entity_poly.pdbx_strand_id
1 'polypeptide(L)' 'MATSEDTLPTEDIYEEKARMLVEQLIEKGTIEMEHDEPILYHVPTGTQFDSVVNIAHFHKGWEAAQTGET' A
#
# COMPACT_ATOMS: atom_id res chain seq x y z
N MET A 1 -22.52 -24.55 7.51
CA MET A 1 -22.05 -23.46 6.63
C MET A 1 -21.00 -22.71 7.43
N ALA A 2 -19.73 -23.06 7.28
CA ALA A 2 -18.67 -22.32 7.94
C ALA A 2 -18.49 -21.04 7.11
N THR A 3 -18.97 -19.92 7.64
CA THR A 3 -18.51 -18.60 7.20
C THR A 3 -17.08 -18.50 7.67
N SER A 4 -16.13 -18.80 6.79
CA SER A 4 -14.76 -18.35 6.97
C SER A 4 -14.82 -16.83 6.93
N GLU A 5 -14.92 -16.20 8.10
CA GLU A 5 -14.45 -14.83 8.25
C GLU A 5 -12.95 -14.89 8.00
N ASP A 6 -12.60 -14.74 6.73
CA ASP A 6 -11.23 -14.53 6.27
C ASP A 6 -10.82 -13.15 6.79
N THR A 7 -10.45 -13.08 8.07
CA THR A 7 -9.86 -11.91 8.67
C THR A 7 -8.46 -11.79 8.07
N LEU A 8 -8.39 -11.31 6.83
CA LEU A 8 -7.15 -10.85 6.23
C LEU A 8 -6.50 -9.95 7.28
N PRO A 9 -5.27 -10.24 7.73
CA PRO A 9 -4.60 -9.42 8.72
C PRO A 9 -4.36 -8.04 8.11
N THR A 10 -5.27 -7.11 8.35
CA THR A 10 -5.02 -5.70 8.12
C THR A 10 -4.06 -5.29 9.22
N GLU A 11 -2.76 -5.31 8.92
CA GLU A 11 -1.78 -4.73 9.83
C GLU A 11 -2.16 -3.25 10.02
N ASP A 12 -2.36 -2.82 11.27
CA ASP A 12 -2.76 -1.44 11.56
C ASP A 12 -1.65 -0.46 11.10
N ILE A 13 -1.83 0.13 9.92
CA ILE A 13 -0.99 1.21 9.42
C ILE A 13 -1.65 2.54 9.81
N TYR A 14 -1.23 3.07 10.95
CA TYR A 14 -1.52 4.45 11.33
C TYR A 14 -0.69 5.43 10.48
N GLU A 15 -1.16 6.66 10.35
CA GLU A 15 -0.65 7.67 9.40
C GLU A 15 0.88 7.83 9.39
N GLU A 16 1.52 7.90 10.57
CA GLU A 16 2.98 8.05 10.66
C GLU A 16 3.74 6.83 10.09
N LYS A 17 3.25 5.61 10.35
CA LYS A 17 3.82 4.41 9.75
C LYS A 17 3.58 4.36 8.24
N ALA A 18 2.41 4.81 7.78
CA ALA A 18 2.11 4.89 6.36
C ALA A 18 3.09 5.82 5.66
N ARG A 19 3.34 7.00 6.23
CA ARG A 19 4.28 8.00 5.70
C ARG A 19 5.69 7.44 5.60
N MET A 20 6.21 6.87 6.68
CA MET A 20 7.55 6.26 6.67
C MET A 20 7.68 5.12 5.65
N LEU A 21 6.62 4.31 5.47
CA LEU A 21 6.60 3.25 4.47
C LEU A 21 6.60 3.83 3.06
N VAL A 22 5.73 4.79 2.77
CA VAL A 22 5.61 5.42 1.45
C VAL A 22 6.91 6.14 1.07
N GLU A 23 7.57 6.83 2.00
CA GLU A 23 8.88 7.45 1.75
C GLU A 23 9.93 6.41 1.30
N GLN A 24 10.02 5.28 1.99
CA GLN A 24 10.93 4.18 1.59
C GLN A 24 10.55 3.57 0.24
N LEU A 25 9.25 3.50 -0.09
CA LEU A 25 8.78 2.99 -1.37
C LEU A 25 9.04 3.97 -2.52
N ILE A 26 9.02 5.27 -2.24
CA ILE A 26 9.44 6.31 -3.18
C ILE A 26 10.94 6.20 -3.46
N GLU A 27 11.76 6.05 -2.43
CA GLU A 27 13.21 5.84 -2.59
C GLU A 27 13.54 4.61 -3.44
N LYS A 28 12.70 3.57 -3.37
CA LYS A 28 12.84 2.34 -4.15
C LYS A 28 12.26 2.44 -5.57
N GLY A 29 11.54 3.52 -5.90
CA GLY A 29 10.80 3.66 -7.16
C GLY A 29 9.58 2.75 -7.28
N THR A 30 9.11 2.17 -6.18
CA THR A 30 7.86 1.38 -6.15
C THR A 30 6.63 2.28 -6.10
N ILE A 31 6.76 3.44 -5.47
CA ILE A 31 5.79 4.52 -5.53
C ILE A 31 6.44 5.72 -6.20
N GLU A 32 5.74 6.37 -7.12
CA GLU A 32 6.14 7.66 -7.67
C GLU A 32 5.15 8.73 -7.21
N MET A 33 5.64 9.95 -6.99
CA MET A 33 4.80 11.10 -6.68
C MET A 33 4.98 12.11 -7.81
N GLU A 34 3.88 12.54 -8.43
CA GLU A 34 3.96 13.63 -9.40
C GLU A 34 4.36 14.93 -8.68
N HIS A 35 5.30 15.67 -9.24
CA HIS A 35 5.82 16.87 -8.58
C HIS A 35 4.78 17.99 -8.44
N ASP A 36 3.77 17.99 -9.29
CA ASP A 36 2.76 19.06 -9.38
C ASP A 36 1.47 18.73 -8.61
N GLU A 37 1.23 17.48 -8.27
CA GLU A 37 0.03 17.04 -7.54
C GLU A 37 0.39 16.02 -6.46
N PRO A 38 -0.29 16.02 -5.29
CA PRO A 38 -0.06 15.03 -4.23
C PRO A 38 -0.63 13.65 -4.58
N ILE A 39 -0.56 13.26 -5.86
CA ILE A 39 -0.99 11.96 -6.38
C ILE A 39 0.19 11.00 -6.34
N LEU A 40 -0.06 9.87 -5.69
CA LEU A 40 0.86 8.76 -5.50
C LEU A 40 0.52 7.66 -6.50
N TYR A 41 1.52 7.22 -7.25
CA TYR A 41 1.41 6.19 -8.27
C TYR A 41 2.06 4.91 -7.76
N HIS A 42 1.28 3.85 -7.62
CA HIS A 42 1.82 2.52 -7.34
C HIS A 42 2.34 1.91 -8.65
N VAL A 43 3.64 2.04 -8.91
CA VAL A 43 4.29 1.66 -10.18
C VAL A 43 3.99 0.21 -10.61
N PRO A 44 4.02 -0.80 -9.71
CA PRO A 44 3.76 -2.18 -10.13
C PRO A 44 2.37 -2.42 -10.72
N THR A 45 1.37 -1.63 -10.34
CA THR A 45 -0.03 -1.82 -10.75
C THR A 45 -0.58 -0.67 -11.59
N GLY A 46 0.09 0.49 -11.64
CA GLY A 46 -0.40 1.71 -12.28
C GLY A 46 -1.54 2.39 -11.53
N THR A 47 -1.84 1.99 -10.29
CA THR A 47 -2.96 2.54 -9.51
C THR A 47 -2.56 3.85 -8.85
N GLN A 48 -3.44 4.85 -8.91
CA GLN A 48 -3.25 6.17 -8.30
C GLN A 48 -3.96 6.30 -6.95
N PHE A 49 -3.39 7.10 -6.05
CA PHE A 49 -3.94 7.40 -4.73
C PHE A 49 -3.65 8.85 -4.34
N ASP A 50 -4.60 9.49 -3.66
CA ASP A 50 -4.46 10.81 -3.03
C ASP A 50 -4.16 10.71 -1.52
N SER A 51 -4.06 9.49 -1.00
CA SER A 51 -3.87 9.19 0.42
C SER A 51 -2.70 8.24 0.63
N VAL A 52 -1.74 8.71 1.43
CA VAL A 52 -0.57 7.96 1.90
C VAL A 52 -0.99 6.67 2.62
N VAL A 53 -2.05 6.73 3.44
CA VAL A 53 -2.56 5.57 4.19
C VAL A 53 -3.17 4.54 3.25
N ASN A 54 -3.89 4.97 2.21
CA ASN A 54 -4.55 4.05 1.30
C ASN A 54 -3.54 3.32 0.40
N ILE A 55 -2.56 4.03 -0.17
CA ILE A 55 -1.53 3.38 -0.98
C ILE A 55 -0.65 2.45 -0.15
N ALA A 56 -0.41 2.77 1.14
CA ALA A 56 0.33 1.91 2.06
C ALA A 56 -0.40 0.57 2.32
N HIS A 57 -1.69 0.61 2.65
CA HIS A 57 -2.50 -0.61 2.81
C HIS A 57 -2.60 -1.40 1.51
N PHE A 58 -2.82 -0.70 0.39
CA PHE A 58 -2.87 -1.33 -0.93
C PHE A 58 -1.57 -2.06 -1.25
N HIS A 59 -0.42 -1.40 -1.03
CA HIS A 59 0.89 -2.01 -1.27
C HIS A 59 1.10 -3.26 -0.40
N LYS A 60 0.69 -3.25 0.87
CA LYS A 60 0.80 -4.42 1.75
C LYS A 60 -0.09 -5.58 1.31
N GLY A 61 -1.33 -5.30 0.95
CA GLY A 61 -2.22 -6.34 0.40
C GLY A 61 -1.70 -6.91 -0.93
N TRP A 62 -1.13 -6.05 -1.78
CA TRP A 62 -0.44 -6.48 -2.98
C TRP A 62 0.74 -7.39 -2.63
N GLU A 63 1.69 -6.93 -1.81
CA GLU A 63 2.90 -7.67 -1.39
C GLU A 63 2.56 -9.08 -0.86
N ALA A 64 1.59 -9.18 0.05
CA ALA A 64 1.13 -10.46 0.60
C ALA A 64 0.63 -11.43 -0.49
N ALA A 65 -0.10 -10.92 -1.48
CA ALA A 65 -0.57 -11.72 -2.61
C ALA A 65 0.57 -12.23 -3.52
N GLN A 66 1.74 -11.55 -3.55
CA GLN A 66 2.91 -12.07 -4.26
C GLN A 66 3.71 -13.09 -3.45
N THR A 67 3.83 -12.91 -2.13
CA THR A 67 4.59 -13.84 -1.29
C THR A 67 3.85 -15.13 -1.00
N GLY A 68 2.53 -15.17 -1.24
CA GLY A 68 1.69 -16.31 -0.90
C GLY A 68 1.50 -16.47 0.61
N GLU A 69 1.87 -15.46 1.39
CA GLU A 69 1.56 -15.34 2.81
C GLU A 69 0.10 -14.89 2.92
N THR A 70 -0.78 -15.88 3.09
CA THR A 70 -2.18 -15.70 3.47
C THR A 70 -2.42 -16.27 4.85
#